data_AF-A0AAJ6KQ48-F1
#
_entry.id   AF-A0AAJ6KQ48-F1
#
_cell.length_a   1.000
_cell.length_b   1.000
_cell.length_c   1.000
_cell.angle_alpha   90.00
_cell.angle_beta   90.00
_cell.angle_gamma   90.00
#
_symmetry.space_group_name_H-M   'P 1'
#
loop_
_entity.id
_entity.type
_entity.pdbx_description
1 polymer ?
#
loop_
_entity_poly.entity_id
_entity_poly.type
_entity_poly.pdbx_seq_one_letter_code
_entity_poly.pdbx_strand_id
1 'polypeptide(L)'
;MNLKLLDALERADIESRPDRAERIKWLGTLEQYSVAFLSSDIESPTLLQEAKKCFKLSLDIAAVLTASAYIEMTLADELKAAGRSLTKPTLGKIIKEIRKNPIPNLVLSQDFLKKLCILVERRNAYAHRKEADDVEHTLGCRLIAEKNIRPPWVAKTRNSQ
;
A
#
# COMPACT_ATOMS: atom_id res chain seq x y z
N MET A 1 16.60 -22.52 22.47
CA MET A 1 15.67 -22.30 21.33
C MET A 1 14.25 -22.51 21.85
N ASN A 2 13.37 -21.53 21.73
CA ASN A 2 12.05 -21.55 22.40
C ASN A 2 11.08 -22.41 21.58
N LEU A 3 10.79 -23.63 22.03
CA LEU A 3 9.90 -24.58 21.35
C LEU A 3 8.52 -23.97 21.03
N LYS A 4 8.00 -23.12 21.93
CA LYS A 4 6.71 -22.42 21.72
C LYS A 4 6.74 -21.44 20.54
N LEU A 5 7.90 -20.87 20.21
CA LEU A 5 8.05 -19.98 19.06
C LEU A 5 8.06 -20.77 17.75
N LEU A 6 8.74 -21.92 17.72
CA LEU A 6 8.76 -22.78 16.54
C LEU A 6 7.36 -23.33 16.23
N ASP A 7 6.66 -23.83 17.25
CA ASP A 7 5.28 -24.32 17.10
C ASP A 7 4.31 -23.21 16.67
N ALA A 8 4.55 -21.96 17.12
CA ALA A 8 3.76 -20.82 16.69
C ALA A 8 4.05 -20.43 15.24
N LEU A 9 5.31 -20.46 14.81
CA LEU A 9 5.69 -20.18 13.43
C LEU A 9 5.20 -21.26 12.47
N GLU A 10 5.27 -22.53 12.85
CA GLU A 10 4.78 -23.64 12.05
C GLU A 10 3.27 -23.57 11.85
N ARG A 11 2.50 -23.33 12.93
CA ARG A 11 1.05 -23.11 12.82
C ARG A 11 0.72 -21.91 11.93
N ALA A 12 1.40 -20.78 12.11
CA ALA A 12 1.20 -19.60 11.27
C ALA A 12 1.52 -19.89 9.79
N ASP A 13 2.57 -20.65 9.49
CA ASP A 13 2.87 -21.05 8.11
C ASP A 13 1.76 -21.93 7.55
N ILE A 14 1.34 -22.99 8.27
CA ILE A 14 0.28 -23.91 7.85
C ILE A 14 -1.03 -23.14 7.59
N GLU A 15 -1.44 -22.28 8.52
CA GLU A 15 -2.67 -21.48 8.43
C GLU A 15 -2.64 -20.52 7.24
N SER A 16 -1.47 -19.97 6.89
CA SER A 16 -1.34 -18.99 5.78
C SER A 16 -1.18 -19.62 4.39
N ARG A 17 -0.94 -20.94 4.28
CA ARG A 17 -0.69 -21.63 3.00
C ARG A 17 -1.85 -21.51 1.99
N PRO A 18 -3.13 -21.72 2.38
CA PRO A 18 -4.25 -21.59 1.45
C PRO A 18 -4.35 -20.18 0.84
N ASP A 19 -4.30 -19.15 1.70
CA ASP A 19 -4.34 -17.74 1.28
C ASP A 19 -3.18 -17.41 0.34
N ARG A 20 -1.98 -17.93 0.63
CA ARG A 20 -0.80 -17.76 -0.22
C ARG A 20 -1.01 -18.36 -1.61
N ALA A 21 -1.58 -19.56 -1.67
CA ALA A 21 -1.89 -20.22 -2.94
C ALA A 21 -2.95 -19.44 -3.75
N GLU A 22 -3.99 -18.91 -3.10
CA GLU A 22 -4.99 -18.07 -3.76
C GLU A 22 -4.38 -16.78 -4.31
N ARG A 23 -3.50 -16.12 -3.56
CA ARG A 23 -2.78 -14.91 -4.01
C ARG A 23 -1.91 -15.18 -5.23
N ILE A 24 -1.19 -16.30 -5.24
CA ILE A 24 -0.38 -16.73 -6.39
C ILE A 24 -1.27 -16.99 -7.60
N LYS A 25 -2.39 -17.71 -7.43
CA LYS A 25 -3.36 -17.97 -8.49
C LYS A 25 -3.92 -16.67 -9.06
N TRP A 26 -4.34 -15.76 -8.19
CA TRP A 26 -4.85 -14.44 -8.57
C TRP A 26 -3.81 -13.63 -9.35
N LEU A 27 -2.56 -13.56 -8.87
CA LEU A 27 -1.49 -12.90 -9.61
C LEU A 27 -1.25 -13.54 -10.99
N GLY A 28 -1.34 -14.87 -11.09
CA GLY A 28 -1.25 -15.57 -12.36
C GLY A 28 -2.35 -15.17 -13.36
N THR A 29 -3.53 -14.74 -12.90
CA THR A 29 -4.57 -14.22 -13.80
C THR A 29 -4.27 -12.82 -14.34
N LEU A 30 -3.38 -12.07 -13.66
CA LEU A 30 -3.00 -10.71 -14.02
C LEU A 30 -1.67 -10.64 -14.79
N GLU A 31 -0.87 -11.70 -14.78
CA GLU A 31 0.37 -11.80 -15.52
C GLU A 31 0.07 -11.95 -17.03
N GLN A 32 -0.23 -10.82 -17.68
CA GLN A 32 -0.06 -10.67 -19.12
C GLN A 32 1.38 -10.22 -19.36
N TYR A 33 2.12 -11.03 -20.12
CA TYR A 33 3.48 -10.87 -20.64
C TYR A 33 4.33 -9.70 -20.12
N SER A 34 5.50 -10.06 -19.59
CA SER A 34 6.72 -9.23 -19.47
C SER A 34 6.63 -7.93 -20.26
N VAL A 35 6.36 -6.81 -19.58
CA VAL A 35 6.55 -5.48 -20.16
C VAL A 35 8.00 -5.44 -20.60
N ALA A 36 8.23 -5.43 -21.92
CA ALA A 36 9.57 -5.32 -22.47
C ALA A 36 10.24 -4.10 -21.84
N PHE A 37 11.50 -4.28 -21.39
CA PHE A 37 12.36 -3.22 -20.88
C PHE A 37 12.60 -2.18 -22.00
N LEU A 38 11.61 -1.33 -22.26
CA LEU A 38 11.65 -0.30 -23.29
C LEU A 38 12.07 1.06 -22.72
N SER A 39 12.24 1.16 -21.40
CA SER A 39 12.82 2.34 -20.74
C SER A 39 14.25 2.04 -20.27
N SER A 40 15.10 3.07 -20.29
CA SER A 40 16.41 3.09 -19.64
C SER A 40 16.35 3.05 -18.11
N ASP A 41 15.17 2.84 -17.53
CA ASP A 41 14.91 2.85 -16.09
C ASP A 41 14.44 1.48 -15.61
N ILE A 42 15.35 0.78 -14.93
CA ILE A 42 15.16 -0.56 -14.37
C ILE A 42 14.42 -0.48 -13.02
N GLU A 43 14.38 0.68 -12.37
CA GLU A 43 13.87 0.83 -11.01
C GLU A 43 12.37 0.54 -10.92
N SER A 44 11.57 1.12 -11.83
CA SER A 44 10.11 0.93 -11.84
C SER A 44 9.71 -0.54 -12.07
N PRO A 45 10.21 -1.26 -13.09
CA PRO A 45 9.96 -2.69 -13.23
C PRO A 45 10.42 -3.52 -12.02
N THR A 46 11.55 -3.17 -11.41
CA THR A 46 12.06 -3.86 -10.21
C THR A 46 11.12 -3.69 -9.02
N LEU A 47 10.58 -2.49 -8.80
CA LEU A 47 9.59 -2.22 -7.76
C LEU A 47 8.30 -3.02 -7.98
N LEU A 48 7.83 -3.18 -9.22
CA LEU A 48 6.67 -4.01 -9.51
C LEU A 48 6.93 -5.49 -9.18
N GLN A 49 8.11 -6.00 -9.51
CA GLN A 49 8.48 -7.38 -9.17
C GLN A 49 8.60 -7.59 -7.67
N GLU A 50 9.18 -6.62 -6.95
CA GLU A 50 9.27 -6.69 -5.49
C GLU A 50 7.88 -6.62 -4.84
N ALA A 51 6.98 -5.76 -5.35
CA ALA A 51 5.60 -5.70 -4.89
C ALA A 51 4.86 -7.03 -5.06
N LYS A 52 5.01 -7.67 -6.22
CA LYS A 52 4.45 -9.00 -6.48
C LYS A 52 5.03 -10.03 -5.51
N LYS A 53 6.34 -10.01 -5.27
CA LYS A 53 7.01 -10.92 -4.34
C LYS A 53 6.52 -10.73 -2.91
N CYS A 54 6.43 -9.50 -2.42
CA CYS A 54 5.87 -9.18 -1.10
C CYS A 54 4.43 -9.70 -0.97
N PHE A 55 3.60 -9.49 -1.99
CA PHE A 55 2.22 -9.98 -2.00
C PHE A 55 2.13 -11.52 -1.96
N LYS A 56 2.96 -12.22 -2.75
CA LYS A 56 3.09 -13.69 -2.74
C LYS A 56 3.55 -14.23 -1.39
N LEU A 57 4.35 -13.48 -0.63
CA LEU A 57 4.89 -13.89 0.67
C LEU A 57 4.07 -13.39 1.87
N SER A 58 2.89 -12.82 1.63
CA SER A 58 2.04 -12.23 2.67
C SER A 58 2.71 -11.11 3.48
N LEU A 59 3.63 -10.39 2.86
CA LEU A 59 4.24 -9.17 3.40
C LEU A 59 3.40 -7.97 2.99
N ASP A 60 2.17 -7.88 3.52
CA ASP A 60 1.13 -6.98 3.02
C ASP A 60 1.51 -5.49 3.07
N ILE A 61 2.17 -5.06 4.16
CA ILE A 61 2.65 -3.68 4.29
C ILE A 61 3.73 -3.38 3.25
N ALA A 62 4.70 -4.28 3.10
CA ALA A 62 5.77 -4.12 2.12
C ALA A 62 5.21 -4.11 0.69
N ALA A 63 4.21 -4.95 0.41
CA ALA A 63 3.51 -4.99 -0.88
C ALA A 63 2.79 -3.65 -1.17
N VAL A 64 2.09 -3.08 -0.18
CA VAL A 64 1.44 -1.77 -0.32
C VAL A 64 2.47 -0.67 -0.58
N LEU A 65 3.58 -0.63 0.15
CA LEU A 65 4.61 0.40 0.02
C LEU A 65 5.31 0.34 -1.35
N THR A 66 5.73 -0.86 -1.77
CA THR A 66 6.43 -1.08 -3.04
C THR A 66 5.51 -0.89 -4.25
N ALA A 67 4.27 -1.39 -4.20
CA ALA A 67 3.28 -1.14 -5.26
C ALA A 67 2.95 0.35 -5.40
N SER A 68 2.81 1.06 -4.28
CA SER A 68 2.56 2.52 -4.31
C SER A 68 3.73 3.27 -4.93
N ALA A 69 4.97 2.88 -4.66
CA ALA A 69 6.16 3.48 -5.25
C ALA A 69 6.21 3.25 -6.77
N TYR A 70 5.93 2.02 -7.23
CA TYR A 70 5.83 1.70 -8.65
C TYR A 70 4.77 2.57 -9.37
N ILE A 71 3.58 2.69 -8.78
CA ILE A 71 2.49 3.52 -9.33
C ILE A 71 2.90 5.00 -9.36
N GLU A 72 3.54 5.50 -8.30
CA GLU A 72 4.02 6.88 -8.22
C GLU A 72 5.02 7.20 -9.34
N MET A 73 6.02 6.33 -9.54
CA MET A 73 7.02 6.49 -10.62
C MET A 73 6.37 6.42 -11.99
N THR A 74 5.55 5.40 -12.24
CA THR A 74 4.88 5.21 -13.53
C THR A 74 3.99 6.40 -13.88
N LEU A 75 3.17 6.88 -12.95
CA LEU A 75 2.32 8.04 -13.22
C LEU A 75 3.12 9.35 -13.34
N ALA A 76 4.25 9.48 -12.65
CA ALA A 76 5.12 10.64 -12.82
C ALA A 76 5.75 10.67 -14.22
N ASP A 77 6.16 9.51 -14.74
CA ASP A 77 6.69 9.38 -16.10
C ASP A 77 5.63 9.67 -17.16
N GLU A 78 4.42 9.14 -17.00
CA GLU A 78 3.28 9.43 -17.88
C GLU A 78 2.93 10.94 -17.89
N LEU A 79 2.93 11.57 -16.71
CA LEU A 79 2.74 13.02 -16.60
C LEU A 79 3.83 13.79 -17.33
N LYS A 80 5.09 13.39 -17.17
CA LYS A 80 6.23 14.00 -17.84
C LYS A 80 6.15 13.83 -19.35
N ALA A 81 5.78 12.65 -19.83
CA ALA A 81 5.58 12.36 -21.25
C ALA A 81 4.45 13.21 -21.85
N ALA A 82 3.41 13.51 -21.07
CA ALA A 82 2.35 14.43 -21.45
C ALA A 82 2.69 15.92 -21.29
N GLY A 83 3.96 16.27 -21.04
CA GLY A 83 4.44 17.65 -20.91
C GLY A 83 4.15 18.30 -19.55
N ARG A 84 3.72 17.54 -18.55
CA ARG A 84 3.42 18.00 -17.19
C ARG A 84 4.47 17.46 -16.22
N SER A 85 5.63 18.13 -16.15
CA SER A 85 6.66 17.75 -15.17
C SER A 85 6.37 18.36 -13.81
N LEU A 86 6.20 17.51 -12.80
CA LEU A 86 6.22 17.93 -11.40
C LEU A 86 7.61 17.61 -10.82
N THR A 87 8.17 18.49 -9.99
CA THR A 87 9.43 18.23 -9.29
C THR A 87 9.17 17.33 -8.08
N LYS A 88 9.67 16.09 -8.12
CA LYS A 88 9.55 15.08 -7.04
C LYS A 88 8.12 14.94 -6.49
N PRO A 89 7.12 14.64 -7.35
CA PRO A 89 5.73 14.60 -6.93
C PRO A 89 5.44 13.37 -6.08
N THR A 90 4.68 13.53 -5.01
CA THR A 90 4.09 12.39 -4.30
C THR A 90 2.83 11.91 -5.03
N LEU A 91 2.44 10.65 -4.85
CA LEU A 91 1.25 10.07 -5.47
C LEU A 91 -0.01 10.90 -5.20
N GLY A 92 -0.15 11.45 -3.99
CA GLY A 92 -1.24 12.36 -3.65
C GLY A 92 -1.25 13.66 -4.47
N LYS A 93 -0.08 14.22 -4.80
CA LYS A 93 0.05 15.40 -5.69
C LYS A 93 -0.26 15.01 -7.14
N ILE A 94 0.22 13.86 -7.60
CA ILE A 94 -0.06 13.32 -8.94
C ILE A 94 -1.57 13.16 -9.16
N ILE A 95 -2.28 12.52 -8.23
CA ILE A 95 -3.74 12.34 -8.33
C ILE A 95 -4.47 13.68 -8.40
N LYS A 96 -4.05 14.67 -7.59
CA LYS A 96 -4.63 16.02 -7.63
C LYS A 96 -4.39 16.71 -8.98
N GLU A 97 -3.21 16.54 -9.56
CA GLU A 97 -2.87 17.09 -10.87
C GLU A 97 -3.74 16.49 -11.97
N ILE A 98 -3.85 15.16 -12.02
CA ILE A 98 -4.68 14.42 -12.99
C ILE A 98 -6.16 14.82 -12.88
N ARG A 99 -6.67 15.06 -11.67
CA ARG A 99 -8.07 15.50 -11.48
C ARG A 99 -8.33 16.93 -11.93
N LYS A 100 -7.34 17.82 -11.77
CA LYS A 100 -7.48 19.24 -12.10
C LYS A 100 -7.31 19.50 -13.59
N ASN A 101 -6.40 18.77 -14.22
CA ASN A 101 -5.99 19.01 -15.59
C ASN A 101 -6.27 17.76 -16.43
N PRO A 102 -7.08 17.85 -17.50
CA PRO A 102 -7.20 16.76 -18.45
C PRO A 102 -5.83 16.57 -19.14
N ILE A 103 -5.30 15.36 -19.04
CA ILE A 103 -4.00 15.02 -19.60
C ILE A 103 -4.25 14.26 -20.90
N PRO A 104 -3.86 14.81 -22.06
CA PRO A 104 -3.99 14.11 -23.33
C PRO A 104 -3.28 12.76 -23.24
N ASN A 105 -3.99 11.68 -23.60
CA ASN A 105 -3.51 10.28 -23.60
C ASN A 105 -3.43 9.55 -22.24
N LEU A 106 -3.70 10.21 -21.12
CA LEU A 106 -3.81 9.53 -19.82
C LEU A 106 -5.30 9.33 -19.45
N VAL A 107 -5.87 8.21 -19.87
CA VAL A 107 -7.28 7.87 -19.60
C VAL A 107 -7.38 7.00 -18.35
N LEU A 108 -7.52 7.64 -17.19
CA LEU A 108 -7.83 6.96 -15.93
C LEU A 108 -9.31 7.12 -15.59
N SER A 109 -9.99 6.01 -15.29
CA SER A 109 -11.38 6.08 -14.84
C SER A 109 -11.50 6.76 -13.47
N GLN A 110 -12.63 7.41 -13.22
CA GLN A 110 -12.88 8.04 -11.91
C GLN A 110 -12.86 7.02 -10.77
N ASP A 111 -13.31 5.78 -11.03
CA ASP A 111 -13.22 4.67 -10.08
C ASP A 111 -11.76 4.33 -9.75
N PHE A 112 -10.88 4.28 -10.75
CA PHE A 112 -9.46 4.05 -10.54
C PHE A 112 -8.82 5.16 -9.69
N LEU A 113 -9.13 6.42 -9.97
CA LEU A 113 -8.65 7.54 -9.17
C LEU A 113 -9.14 7.50 -7.72
N LYS A 114 -10.37 7.02 -7.46
CA LYS A 114 -10.87 6.81 -6.10
C LYS A 114 -10.09 5.71 -5.38
N LYS A 115 -9.83 4.58 -6.05
CA LYS A 115 -9.01 3.48 -5.52
C LYS A 115 -7.59 3.94 -5.19
N LEU A 116 -6.97 4.79 -6.03
CA LEU A 116 -5.67 5.38 -5.74
C LEU A 116 -5.67 6.28 -4.49
N CYS A 117 -6.74 7.06 -4.25
CA CYS A 117 -6.87 7.83 -3.00
C CYS A 117 -6.88 6.91 -1.77
N ILE A 118 -7.68 5.84 -1.82
CA ILE A 118 -7.73 4.85 -0.73
C ILE A 118 -6.35 4.21 -0.51
N LEU A 119 -5.63 3.90 -1.59
CA LEU A 119 -4.27 3.37 -1.49
C LEU A 119 -3.32 4.35 -0.80
N VAL A 120 -3.37 5.64 -1.13
CA VAL A 120 -2.57 6.68 -0.48
C VAL A 120 -2.88 6.77 1.02
N GLU A 121 -4.15 6.76 1.41
CA GLU A 121 -4.56 6.80 2.82
C GLU A 121 -4.06 5.59 3.62
N ARG A 122 -4.09 4.40 3.01
CA ARG A 122 -3.55 3.17 3.60
C ARG A 122 -2.03 3.22 3.71
N ARG A 123 -1.35 3.61 2.63
CA ARG A 123 0.12 3.73 2.58
C ARG A 123 0.63 4.73 3.62
N ASN A 124 -0.03 5.88 3.78
CA ASN A 124 0.40 6.92 4.70
C ASN A 124 0.41 6.47 6.18
N ALA A 125 -0.41 5.48 6.53
CA ALA A 125 -0.42 4.88 7.87
C ALA A 125 0.88 4.13 8.20
N TYR A 126 1.55 3.60 7.17
CA TYR A 126 2.77 2.81 7.31
C TYR A 126 4.03 3.56 6.89
N ALA A 127 3.91 4.53 5.98
CA ALA A 127 5.05 5.25 5.41
C ALA A 127 5.56 6.40 6.30
N HIS A 128 4.70 6.96 7.16
CA HIS A 128 5.05 8.09 8.01
C HIS A 128 5.07 7.65 9.47
N ARG A 129 6.19 7.91 10.15
CA ARG A 129 6.24 7.83 11.61
C ARG A 129 5.18 8.77 12.16
N LYS A 130 4.32 8.24 13.03
CA LYS A 130 3.38 9.02 13.82
C LYS A 130 3.98 9.23 15.19
N GLU A 131 3.82 10.43 15.72
CA GLU A 131 4.14 10.68 17.13
C GLU A 131 3.17 9.88 18.01
N ALA A 132 3.62 9.51 19.21
CA ALA A 132 2.86 8.63 20.09
C ALA A 132 1.51 9.26 20.53
N ASP A 133 1.39 10.57 20.42
CA ASP A 133 0.22 11.39 20.75
C ASP A 133 -0.67 11.71 19.52
N ASP A 134 -0.34 11.24 18.32
CA ASP A 134 -1.21 11.36 17.12
C ASP A 134 -2.34 10.31 17.19
N VAL A 135 -3.32 10.58 18.07
CA VAL A 135 -4.46 9.69 18.37
C VAL A 135 -5.34 9.45 17.13
N GLU A 136 -5.34 10.36 16.14
CA GLU A 136 -6.21 10.23 14.95
C GLU A 136 -5.60 9.37 13.84
N HIS A 137 -4.28 9.25 13.79
CA HIS A 137 -3.62 8.65 12.63
C HIS A 137 -2.68 7.48 12.93
N THR A 138 -2.54 7.09 14.19
CA THR A 138 -1.80 5.86 14.56
C THR A 138 -2.56 4.59 14.18
N LEU A 139 -1.83 3.53 13.85
CA LEU A 139 -2.39 2.20 13.57
C LEU A 139 -3.16 1.63 14.76
N GLY A 140 -2.67 1.88 15.98
CA GLY A 140 -3.33 1.45 17.20
C GLY A 140 -4.75 1.99 17.31
N CYS A 141 -4.94 3.30 17.08
CA CYS A 141 -6.27 3.90 17.13
C CYS A 141 -7.22 3.40 16.03
N ARG A 142 -6.70 3.13 14.82
CA ARG A 142 -7.51 2.53 13.74
C ARG A 142 -7.98 1.12 14.08
N LEU A 143 -7.09 0.28 14.62
CA LEU A 143 -7.43 -1.08 15.04
C LEU A 143 -8.46 -1.09 16.17
N ILE A 144 -8.30 -0.18 17.14
CA ILE A 144 -9.23 0.03 18.25
C ILE A 144 -10.62 0.42 17.73
N ALA A 145 -10.68 1.37 16.79
CA ALA A 145 -11.93 1.83 16.17
C ALA A 145 -12.59 0.73 15.33
N GLU A 146 -11.83 0.01 14.50
CA GLU A 146 -12.35 -1.07 13.66
C GLU A 146 -12.88 -2.25 14.47
N LYS A 147 -12.21 -2.59 15.59
CA LYS A 147 -12.61 -3.71 16.44
C LYS A 147 -13.56 -3.32 17.58
N ASN A 148 -13.98 -2.06 17.68
CA ASN A 148 -14.74 -1.53 18.83
C ASN A 148 -14.12 -1.90 20.20
N ILE A 149 -12.79 -2.05 20.26
CA ILE A 149 -12.11 -2.41 21.49
C ILE A 149 -12.05 -1.14 22.34
N ARG A 150 -12.72 -1.10 23.50
CA ARG A 150 -12.51 0.01 24.44
C ARG A 150 -11.05 -0.03 24.94
N PRO A 151 -10.26 1.03 24.77
CA PRO A 151 -8.93 1.06 25.31
C PRO A 151 -8.98 1.03 26.84
N PRO A 152 -8.10 0.28 27.52
CA PRO A 152 -8.13 0.14 28.98
C PRO A 152 -7.92 1.47 29.73
N TRP A 153 -7.35 2.49 29.10
CA TRP A 153 -7.13 3.82 29.71
C TRP A 153 -8.37 4.74 29.70
N VAL A 154 -9.43 4.40 28.94
CA VAL A 154 -10.68 5.19 28.91
C VAL A 154 -11.57 4.90 30.13
N ALA A 155 -11.27 3.86 30.92
CA ALA A 155 -12.05 3.49 32.10
C ALA A 155 -11.77 4.35 33.36
N LYS A 156 -10.81 5.29 33.34
CA LYS A 156 -10.37 6.01 34.55
C LYS A 156 -10.91 7.43 34.76
N THR A 157 -11.77 7.97 33.90
CA THR A 157 -12.23 9.38 34.01
C THR A 157 -13.70 9.56 34.41
N ARG A 158 -14.33 8.55 35.02
CA ARG A 158 -15.63 8.71 35.69
C ARG A 158 -15.58 8.08 37.08
N ASN A 159 -14.95 8.77 38.02
CA ASN A 159 -15.16 8.65 39.47
C ASN A 159 -14.44 9.81 40.16
N SER A 160 -14.92 11.02 39.91
CA SER A 160 -14.58 12.22 40.68
C SER A 160 -15.64 13.28 40.41
N GLN A 161 -16.86 13.02 40.88
CA GLN A 161 -17.86 13.99 41.32
C GLN A 161 -18.65 13.36 42.46
#